data_AF-A0A522WDM1-F1
#
_entry.id   AF-A0A522WDM1-F1
#
_cell.length_a   1.000
_cell.length_b   1.000
_cell.length_c   1.000
_cell.angle_alpha   90.00
_cell.angle_beta   90.00
_cell.angle_gamma   90.00
#
_symmetry.space_group_name_H-M   'P 1'
#
loop_
_entity.id
_entity.type
_entity.pdbx_description
1 polymer ?
#
loop_
_entity_poly.entity_id
_entity_poly.type
_entity_poly.pdbx_seq_one_letter_code
_entity_poly.pdbx_strand_id
1 'polypeptide(L)'
;MKGKSADIEFREKAFQAYRECGGNVEASIKKLKSWGYSASKPTFYALIDRCNFKERLTAVDAQTQEATDAALTTEERLLTSLLRQKEKYERYFERIGATIDNQAQYAYTSLVTTIISIKTKLGADRHALALQFLKDLVIFLQKEDASAVPVIEKNLDAFGTYVKEKYAGHN
;
A
#
# COMPACT_ATOMS: atom_id res chain seq x y z
N MET A 1 10.75 -30.67 -30.53
CA MET A 1 11.17 -29.52 -29.69
C MET A 1 10.09 -29.13 -28.66
N LYS A 2 9.57 -30.07 -27.83
CA LYS A 2 8.48 -29.80 -26.86
C LYS A 2 8.94 -29.60 -25.39
N GLY A 3 10.22 -29.81 -25.07
CA GLY A 3 10.70 -29.87 -23.68
C GLY A 3 11.18 -28.56 -23.06
N LYS A 4 11.57 -27.54 -23.85
CA LYS A 4 12.20 -26.32 -23.31
C LYS A 4 11.19 -25.31 -22.74
N SER A 5 9.99 -25.17 -23.33
CA SER A 5 9.01 -24.19 -22.83
C SER A 5 8.32 -24.65 -21.55
N ALA A 6 8.03 -25.96 -21.43
CA ALA A 6 7.39 -26.52 -20.23
C ALA A 6 8.30 -26.45 -18.99
N ASP A 7 9.61 -26.59 -19.18
CA ASP A 7 10.60 -26.44 -18.10
C ASP A 7 10.75 -24.98 -17.64
N ILE A 8 10.72 -24.03 -18.59
CA ILE A 8 10.73 -22.58 -18.25
C ILE A 8 9.44 -22.20 -17.49
N GLU A 9 8.29 -22.64 -17.98
CA GLU A 9 7.00 -22.38 -17.33
C GLU A 9 6.95 -22.93 -15.90
N PHE A 10 7.45 -24.16 -15.71
CA PHE A 10 7.55 -24.77 -14.38
C PHE A 10 8.46 -23.99 -13.43
N ARG A 11 9.61 -23.52 -13.91
CA ARG A 11 10.54 -22.71 -13.09
C ARG A 11 9.91 -21.39 -12.66
N GLU A 12 9.19 -20.72 -13.55
CA GLU A 12 8.51 -19.47 -13.23
C GLU A 12 7.33 -19.69 -12.28
N LYS A 13 6.57 -20.78 -12.44
CA LYS A 13 5.52 -21.16 -11.47
C LYS A 13 6.09 -21.54 -10.11
N ALA A 14 7.24 -22.22 -10.07
CA ALA A 14 7.93 -22.52 -8.83
C ALA A 14 8.41 -21.25 -8.11
N PHE A 15 8.96 -20.28 -8.85
CA PHE A 15 9.34 -18.98 -8.30
C PHE A 15 8.11 -18.19 -7.79
N GLN A 16 7.00 -18.21 -8.54
CA GLN A 16 5.76 -17.56 -8.13
C GLN A 16 5.23 -18.12 -6.80
N ALA A 17 5.22 -19.45 -6.65
CA ALA A 17 4.85 -20.09 -5.40
C ALA A 17 5.81 -19.71 -4.25
N TYR A 18 7.12 -19.65 -4.54
CA TYR A 18 8.14 -19.24 -3.57
C TYR A 18 7.95 -17.81 -3.06
N ARG A 19 7.66 -16.87 -3.98
CA ARG A 19 7.37 -15.47 -3.66
C ARG A 19 6.12 -15.36 -2.79
N GLU A 20 5.02 -15.97 -3.20
CA GLU A 20 3.74 -15.85 -2.49
C GLU A 20 3.75 -16.52 -1.11
N CYS A 21 4.74 -17.37 -0.83
CA CYS A 21 4.95 -18.01 0.46
C CYS A 21 6.11 -17.39 1.26
N GLY A 22 6.61 -16.21 0.88
CA GLY A 22 7.65 -15.49 1.62
C GLY A 22 8.96 -16.26 1.74
N GLY A 23 9.30 -17.09 0.76
CA GLY A 23 10.50 -17.92 0.76
C GLY A 23 10.40 -19.23 1.56
N ASN A 24 9.22 -19.60 2.07
CA ASN A 24 9.04 -20.88 2.77
C ASN A 24 8.90 -22.04 1.76
N VAL A 25 9.89 -22.95 1.74
CA VAL A 25 9.95 -24.06 0.78
C VAL A 25 8.78 -25.05 0.91
N GLU A 26 8.38 -25.40 2.14
CA GLU A 26 7.32 -26.40 2.35
C GLU A 26 5.95 -25.88 1.93
N ALA A 27 5.65 -24.63 2.29
CA ALA A 27 4.45 -23.94 1.86
C ALA A 27 4.43 -23.76 0.34
N SER A 28 5.58 -23.45 -0.27
CA SER A 28 5.72 -23.28 -1.72
C SER A 28 5.44 -24.57 -2.48
N ILE A 29 5.96 -25.71 -2.01
CA ILE A 29 5.71 -27.02 -2.64
C ILE A 29 4.23 -27.41 -2.53
N LYS A 30 3.60 -27.17 -1.37
CA LYS A 30 2.17 -27.41 -1.18
C LYS A 30 1.32 -26.55 -2.12
N LYS A 31 1.71 -25.28 -2.29
CA LYS A 31 1.04 -24.33 -3.19
C LYS A 31 1.23 -24.71 -4.66
N LEU A 32 2.44 -25.07 -5.06
CA LEU A 32 2.76 -25.55 -6.39
C LEU A 32 1.91 -26.79 -6.75
N LYS A 33 1.73 -27.71 -5.79
CA LYS A 33 0.85 -28.88 -5.93
C LYS A 33 -0.61 -28.52 -6.15
N SER A 34 -1.12 -27.47 -5.50
CA SER A 34 -2.48 -26.97 -5.72
C SER A 34 -2.69 -26.41 -7.14
N TRP A 35 -1.61 -26.02 -7.83
CA TRP A 35 -1.65 -25.55 -9.22
C TRP A 35 -1.43 -26.66 -10.24
N GLY A 36 -1.44 -27.93 -9.80
CA GLY A 36 -1.24 -29.09 -10.69
C GLY A 36 0.22 -29.45 -10.94
N TYR A 37 1.18 -28.79 -10.28
CA TYR A 37 2.61 -29.01 -10.46
C TYR A 37 3.21 -29.77 -9.27
N SER A 38 4.00 -30.81 -9.54
CA SER A 38 4.65 -31.61 -8.50
C SER A 38 6.15 -31.31 -8.45
N ALA A 39 6.68 -31.03 -7.25
CA ALA A 39 8.11 -30.91 -7.00
C ALA A 39 8.47 -31.63 -5.70
N SER A 40 9.57 -32.37 -5.70
CA SER A 40 10.15 -32.89 -4.46
C SER A 40 10.94 -31.79 -3.74
N LYS A 41 11.11 -31.90 -2.41
CA LYS A 41 11.96 -30.96 -1.65
C LYS A 41 13.37 -30.82 -2.24
N PRO A 42 14.12 -31.91 -2.55
CA PRO A 42 15.43 -31.80 -3.19
C PRO A 42 15.40 -31.06 -4.54
N THR A 43 14.39 -31.34 -5.37
CA THR A 43 14.21 -30.67 -6.66
C THR A 43 13.97 -29.18 -6.48
N PHE A 44 13.17 -28.79 -5.48
CA PHE A 44 12.86 -27.39 -5.23
C PHE A 44 14.08 -26.61 -4.70
N TYR A 45 14.88 -27.19 -3.81
CA TYR A 45 16.15 -26.59 -3.39
C TYR A 45 17.12 -26.40 -4.56
N ALA A 46 17.22 -27.40 -5.45
CA ALA A 46 18.05 -27.27 -6.65
C ALA A 46 17.58 -26.14 -7.57
N LEU A 47 16.26 -25.84 -7.63
CA LEU A 47 15.72 -24.70 -8.37
C LEU A 47 16.06 -23.37 -7.71
N ILE A 48 15.97 -23.29 -6.37
CA ILE A 48 16.32 -22.07 -5.63
C ILE A 48 17.76 -21.63 -5.96
N ASP A 49 18.69 -22.59 -5.97
CA ASP A 49 20.10 -22.32 -6.22
C ASP A 49 20.40 -22.13 -7.71
N ARG A 50 19.85 -22.95 -8.61
CA ARG A 50 20.12 -22.85 -10.06
C ARG A 50 19.46 -21.65 -10.74
N CYS A 51 18.37 -21.14 -10.18
CA CYS A 51 17.59 -20.05 -10.75
C CYS A 51 17.59 -18.79 -9.87
N ASN A 52 18.49 -18.71 -8.90
CA ASN A 52 18.70 -17.58 -7.99
C ASN A 52 17.41 -17.03 -7.37
N PHE A 53 16.53 -17.91 -6.87
CA PHE A 53 15.23 -17.48 -6.35
C PHE A 53 15.35 -16.49 -5.19
N LYS A 54 16.41 -16.60 -4.38
CA LYS A 54 16.65 -15.68 -3.26
C LYS A 54 16.95 -14.26 -3.74
N GLU A 55 17.85 -14.10 -4.70
CA GLU A 55 18.19 -12.79 -5.27
C GLU A 55 17.00 -12.20 -6.03
N ARG A 56 16.28 -13.02 -6.79
CA ARG A 56 15.05 -12.62 -7.48
C ARG A 56 13.97 -12.16 -6.50
N LEU A 57 13.81 -12.84 -5.36
CA LEU A 57 12.86 -12.45 -4.33
C LEU A 57 13.23 -11.08 -3.74
N THR A 58 14.49 -10.88 -3.36
CA THR A 58 14.98 -9.58 -2.86
C THR A 58 14.78 -8.45 -3.88
N ALA A 59 15.04 -8.70 -5.16
CA ALA A 59 14.85 -7.72 -6.22
C ALA A 59 13.37 -7.35 -6.42
N VAL A 60 12.47 -8.34 -6.33
CA VAL A 60 11.01 -8.09 -6.42
C VAL A 60 10.50 -7.34 -5.20
N ASP A 61 11.00 -7.66 -3.99
CA ASP A 61 10.64 -6.94 -2.77
C ASP A 61 11.15 -5.48 -2.82
N ALA A 62 12.37 -5.27 -3.32
CA ALA A 62 12.93 -3.94 -3.54
C ALA A 62 12.11 -3.14 -4.58
N GLN A 63 11.73 -3.74 -5.71
CA GLN A 63 10.88 -3.10 -6.71
C GLN A 63 9.47 -2.81 -6.19
N THR A 64 8.91 -3.70 -5.35
CA THR A 64 7.60 -3.48 -4.73
C THR A 64 7.67 -2.34 -3.73
N GLN A 65 8.77 -2.26 -2.96
CA GLN A 65 9.03 -1.17 -2.05
C GLN A 65 9.24 0.17 -2.81
N GLU A 66 10.03 0.17 -3.88
CA GLU A 66 10.22 1.34 -4.74
C GLU A 66 8.93 1.78 -5.43
N ALA A 67 8.10 0.85 -5.91
CA ALA A 67 6.79 1.16 -6.49
C ALA A 67 5.82 1.73 -5.45
N THR A 68 5.85 1.20 -4.22
CA THR A 68 5.07 1.72 -3.09
C THR A 68 5.56 3.12 -2.72
N ASP A 69 6.87 3.32 -2.65
CA ASP A 69 7.47 4.62 -2.32
C ASP A 69 7.23 5.64 -3.44
N ALA A 70 7.30 5.24 -4.72
CA ALA A 70 7.00 6.07 -5.90
C ALA A 70 5.52 6.48 -5.98
N ALA A 71 4.60 5.65 -5.46
CA ALA A 71 3.19 5.97 -5.39
C ALA A 71 2.85 7.00 -4.30
N LEU A 72 3.75 7.22 -3.32
CA LEU A 72 3.56 8.20 -2.26
C LEU A 72 4.04 9.59 -2.68
N THR A 73 3.23 10.62 -2.44
CA THR A 73 3.65 12.01 -2.61
C THR A 73 4.78 12.37 -1.63
N THR A 74 5.52 13.44 -1.90
CA THR A 74 6.57 13.95 -1.00
C THR A 74 6.04 14.16 0.42
N GLU A 75 4.82 14.68 0.53
CA GLU A 75 4.09 14.92 1.77
C GLU A 75 3.72 13.62 2.49
N GLU A 76 3.36 12.55 1.77
CA GLU A 76 3.07 11.24 2.37
C GLU A 76 4.33 10.52 2.87
N ARG A 77 5.45 10.64 2.14
CA ARG A 77 6.76 10.16 2.60
C ARG A 77 7.23 10.90 3.85
N LEU A 78 7.07 12.23 3.85
CA LEU A 78 7.38 13.07 5.00
C LEU A 78 6.52 12.68 6.20
N LEU A 79 5.21 12.49 6.01
CA LEU A 79 4.29 12.04 7.06
C LEU A 79 4.73 10.71 7.66
N THR A 80 5.12 9.74 6.82
CA THR A 80 5.60 8.43 7.27
C THR A 80 6.87 8.54 8.12
N SER A 81 7.82 9.39 7.71
CA SER A 81 9.04 9.65 8.48
C SER A 81 8.74 10.27 9.86
N LEU A 82 7.85 11.27 9.90
CA LEU A 82 7.46 11.94 11.14
C LEU A 82 6.72 11.00 12.10
N LEU A 83 5.88 10.09 11.57
CA LEU A 83 5.21 9.06 12.38
C LEU A 83 6.22 8.11 13.04
N ARG A 84 7.25 7.66 12.31
CA ARG A 84 8.35 6.87 12.89
C ARG A 84 9.10 7.63 13.97
N GLN A 85 9.29 8.93 13.80
CA GLN A 85 9.93 9.77 14.80
C GLN A 85 9.05 9.97 16.05
N LYS A 86 7.72 10.04 15.88
CA LYS A 86 6.74 10.08 16.97
C LYS A 86 6.85 8.81 17.81
N GLU A 87 6.87 7.63 17.19
CA GLU A 87 7.03 6.35 17.89
C GLU A 87 8.33 6.28 18.69
N LYS A 88 9.44 6.85 18.17
CA LYS A 88 10.70 6.92 18.91
C LYS A 88 10.59 7.76 20.18
N TYR A 89 9.91 8.91 20.10
CA TYR A 89 9.65 9.76 21.27
C TYR A 89 8.71 9.07 22.26
N GLU A 90 7.67 8.38 21.80
CA GLU A 90 6.77 7.62 22.70
C GLU A 90 7.56 6.56 23.49
N ARG A 91 8.41 5.77 22.82
CA ARG A 91 9.30 4.82 23.50
C ARG A 91 10.32 5.48 24.42
N TYR A 92 10.78 6.68 24.07
CA TYR A 92 11.67 7.46 24.94
C TYR A 92 10.96 7.85 26.24
N PHE A 93 9.74 8.38 26.14
CA PHE A 93 8.93 8.76 27.30
C PHE A 93 8.56 7.57 28.17
N GLU A 94 8.24 6.42 27.58
CA GLU A 94 8.05 5.16 28.30
C GLU A 94 9.28 4.75 29.12
N ARG A 95 10.50 5.03 28.62
CA ARG A 95 11.76 4.67 29.28
C ARG A 95 12.17 5.62 30.41
N ILE A 96 11.92 6.92 30.27
CA ILE A 96 12.29 7.90 31.31
C ILE A 96 11.27 7.95 32.46
N GLY A 97 10.09 7.33 32.28
CA GLY A 97 9.07 7.18 33.31
C GLY A 97 8.51 8.52 33.80
N ALA A 98 8.58 8.76 35.11
CA ALA A 98 8.08 9.98 35.74
C ALA A 98 9.00 11.21 35.59
N THR A 99 10.16 11.05 34.95
CA THR A 99 11.11 12.15 34.75
C THR A 99 10.62 13.05 33.62
N ILE A 100 10.43 14.34 33.91
CA ILE A 100 9.99 15.31 32.90
C ILE A 100 11.21 15.82 32.14
N ASP A 101 11.28 15.47 30.85
CA ASP A 101 12.18 16.09 29.89
C ASP A 101 11.42 17.12 29.06
N ASN A 102 11.48 18.38 29.51
CA ASN A 102 10.77 19.49 28.87
C ASN A 102 11.23 19.71 27.42
N GLN A 103 12.52 19.50 27.11
CA GLN A 103 13.02 19.70 25.74
C GLN A 103 12.45 18.64 24.79
N ALA A 104 12.45 17.38 25.22
CA ALA A 104 11.83 16.31 24.46
C ALA A 104 10.31 16.54 24.31
N GLN A 105 9.64 17.04 25.34
CA GLN A 105 8.20 17.32 25.31
C GLN A 105 7.83 18.44 24.32
N TYR A 106 8.61 19.52 24.27
CA TYR A 106 8.44 20.58 23.28
C TYR A 106 8.69 20.06 21.86
N ALA A 107 9.76 19.28 21.66
CA ALA A 107 10.07 18.68 20.36
C ALA A 107 8.95 17.73 19.89
N TYR A 108 8.42 16.91 20.81
CA TYR A 108 7.30 16.02 20.54
C TYR A 108 6.01 16.76 20.18
N THR A 109 5.69 17.84 20.90
CA THR A 109 4.51 18.66 20.64
C THR A 109 4.58 19.33 19.26
N SER A 110 5.76 19.86 18.91
CA SER A 110 6.02 20.42 17.59
C SER A 110 5.85 19.37 16.49
N LEU A 111 6.43 18.17 16.69
CA LEU A 111 6.31 17.03 15.79
C LEU A 111 4.85 16.63 15.53
N VAL A 112 4.05 16.52 16.59
CA VAL A 112 2.62 16.19 16.50
C VAL A 112 1.86 17.28 15.73
N THR A 113 2.15 18.55 15.99
CA THR A 113 1.53 19.68 15.28
C THR A 113 1.87 19.64 13.79
N THR A 114 3.11 19.35 13.43
CA THR A 114 3.54 19.17 12.03
C THR A 114 2.81 18.01 11.36
N ILE A 115 2.68 16.87 12.05
CA ILE A 115 1.93 15.71 11.55
C ILE A 115 0.47 16.07 11.25
N ILE A 116 -0.19 16.79 12.17
CA ILE A 116 -1.58 17.24 11.98
C ILE A 116 -1.67 18.18 10.77
N SER A 117 -0.78 19.15 10.66
CA SER A 117 -0.77 20.09 9.53
C SER A 117 -0.63 19.39 8.18
N ILE A 118 0.29 18.43 8.07
CA ILE A 118 0.48 17.64 6.84
C ILE A 118 -0.74 16.77 6.54
N LYS A 119 -1.33 16.12 7.55
CA LYS A 119 -2.56 15.33 7.37
C LYS A 119 -3.72 16.19 6.86
N THR A 120 -3.88 17.39 7.40
CA THR A 120 -4.92 18.34 6.95
C THR A 120 -4.69 18.77 5.50
N LYS A 121 -3.44 19.07 5.11
CA LYS A 121 -3.08 19.42 3.73
C LYS A 121 -3.37 18.26 2.77
N LEU A 122 -2.88 17.05 3.08
CA LEU A 122 -3.15 15.86 2.29
C LEU A 122 -4.65 15.57 2.15
N GLY A 123 -5.43 15.78 3.23
CA GLY A 123 -6.89 15.69 3.19
C GLY A 123 -7.48 16.72 2.22
N ALA A 124 -7.09 18.00 2.33
CA ALA A 124 -7.53 19.07 1.44
C ALA A 124 -7.18 18.81 -0.03
N ASP A 125 -5.97 18.34 -0.33
CA ASP A 125 -5.52 18.01 -1.69
C ASP A 125 -6.33 16.86 -2.28
N ARG A 126 -6.62 15.82 -1.49
CA ARG A 126 -7.48 14.70 -1.92
C ARG A 126 -8.91 15.16 -2.20
N HIS A 127 -9.46 16.06 -1.37
CA HIS A 127 -10.78 16.66 -1.63
C HIS A 127 -10.78 17.49 -2.92
N ALA A 128 -9.73 18.26 -3.17
CA ALA A 128 -9.60 19.05 -4.39
C ALA A 128 -9.52 18.17 -5.65
N LEU A 129 -8.73 17.09 -5.61
CA LEU A 129 -8.64 16.11 -6.69
C LEU A 129 -9.98 15.41 -6.95
N ALA A 130 -10.68 15.00 -5.90
CA ALA A 130 -12.01 14.40 -6.04
C ALA A 130 -13.01 15.37 -6.68
N LEU A 131 -13.00 16.64 -6.26
CA LEU A 131 -13.86 17.66 -6.85
C LEU A 131 -13.52 17.91 -8.33
N GLN A 132 -12.23 17.94 -8.68
CA GLN A 132 -11.80 18.10 -10.06
C GLN A 132 -12.24 16.92 -10.93
N PHE A 133 -12.05 15.69 -10.45
CA PHE A 133 -12.52 14.49 -11.14
C PHE A 133 -14.03 14.52 -11.38
N LEU A 134 -14.82 14.92 -10.39
CA LEU A 134 -16.28 15.02 -10.56
C LEU A 134 -16.66 16.07 -11.61
N LYS A 135 -15.96 17.21 -11.67
CA LYS A 135 -16.17 18.20 -12.73
C LYS A 135 -15.83 17.63 -14.10
N ASP A 136 -14.70 16.95 -14.22
CA ASP A 136 -14.25 16.36 -15.48
C ASP A 136 -15.21 15.26 -15.95
N LEU A 137 -15.73 14.45 -15.02
CA LEU A 137 -16.75 13.43 -15.29
C LEU A 137 -18.05 14.06 -15.79
N VAL A 138 -18.52 15.15 -15.18
CA VAL A 138 -19.72 15.87 -15.64
C VAL A 138 -19.51 16.43 -17.04
N ILE A 139 -18.35 17.07 -17.30
CA ILE A 139 -18.00 17.62 -18.62
C ILE A 139 -17.95 16.51 -19.68
N PHE A 140 -17.38 15.36 -19.33
CA PHE A 140 -17.33 14.20 -20.21
C PHE A 140 -18.74 13.69 -20.53
N LEU A 141 -19.58 13.49 -19.52
CA LEU A 141 -20.95 13.00 -19.70
C LEU A 141 -21.83 13.99 -20.46
N GLN A 142 -21.68 15.29 -20.25
CA GLN A 142 -22.40 16.29 -21.04
C GLN A 142 -22.12 16.17 -22.56
N LYS A 143 -20.93 15.70 -22.94
CA LYS A 143 -20.54 15.50 -24.34
C LYS A 143 -21.00 14.15 -24.91
N GLU A 144 -20.85 13.08 -24.13
CA GLU A 144 -21.04 11.72 -24.61
C GLU A 144 -22.42 11.13 -24.27
N ASP A 145 -23.01 11.50 -23.13
CA ASP A 145 -24.33 11.05 -22.68
C ASP A 145 -24.96 12.05 -21.70
N ALA A 146 -25.58 13.09 -22.25
CA ALA A 146 -26.20 14.17 -21.47
C ALA A 146 -27.33 13.68 -20.55
N SER A 147 -27.92 12.51 -20.82
CA SER A 147 -29.00 11.95 -19.99
C SER A 147 -28.50 11.35 -18.67
N ALA A 148 -27.21 10.99 -18.60
CA ALA A 148 -26.58 10.44 -17.40
C ALA A 148 -26.22 11.52 -16.36
N VAL A 149 -26.07 12.78 -16.76
CA VAL A 149 -25.73 13.91 -15.89
C VAL A 149 -26.72 14.10 -14.72
N PRO A 150 -28.04 14.22 -14.94
CA PRO A 150 -29.00 14.38 -13.85
C PRO A 150 -29.09 13.16 -12.91
N VAL A 151 -28.74 11.97 -13.40
CA VAL A 151 -28.67 10.76 -12.57
C VAL A 151 -27.49 10.84 -11.61
N ILE A 152 -26.34 11.32 -12.06
CA ILE A 152 -25.16 11.50 -11.21
C ILE A 152 -25.38 12.62 -10.20
N GLU A 153 -25.95 13.76 -10.62
CA GLU A 153 -26.26 14.88 -9.70
C GLU A 153 -27.18 14.43 -8.56
N LYS A 154 -28.26 13.72 -8.87
CA LYS A 154 -29.20 13.19 -7.86
C LYS A 154 -28.51 12.23 -6.88
N ASN A 155 -27.61 11.38 -7.37
CA ASN A 155 -26.87 10.44 -6.52
C ASN A 155 -25.77 11.13 -5.70
N LEU A 156 -25.18 12.21 -6.19
CA LEU A 156 -24.22 13.04 -5.46
C LEU A 156 -24.88 13.75 -4.28
N ASP A 157 -26.08 14.30 -4.46
CA ASP A 157 -26.84 14.92 -3.37
C ASP A 157 -27.24 13.89 -2.30
N ALA A 158 -27.69 12.71 -2.72
CA ALA A 158 -27.98 11.60 -1.82
C ALA A 158 -26.73 11.14 -1.05
N PHE A 159 -25.58 11.05 -1.74
CA PHE A 159 -24.30 10.72 -1.13
C PHE A 159 -23.84 11.79 -0.14
N GLY A 160 -23.97 13.08 -0.50
CA GLY A 160 -23.64 14.20 0.39
C GLY A 160 -24.51 14.22 1.64
N THR A 161 -25.80 13.88 1.50
CA THR A 161 -26.73 13.73 2.63
C THR A 161 -26.32 12.58 3.54
N TYR A 162 -26.05 11.40 2.97
CA TYR A 162 -25.56 10.23 3.70
C TYR A 162 -24.25 10.53 4.46
N VAL A 163 -23.30 11.22 3.82
CA VAL A 163 -22.02 11.57 4.45
C VAL A 163 -22.23 12.54 5.62
N LYS A 164 -23.09 13.56 5.46
CA LYS A 164 -23.44 14.46 6.55
C LYS A 164 -24.09 13.71 7.72
N GLU A 165 -25.06 12.85 7.45
CA GLU A 165 -25.75 12.08 8.48
C GLU A 165 -24.82 11.11 9.23
N LYS A 166 -23.93 10.44 8.49
CA LYS A 166 -23.05 9.42 9.06
C LYS A 166 -21.83 9.99 9.79
N TYR A 167 -21.31 11.13 9.36
CA TYR A 167 -20.03 11.66 9.84
C TYR A 167 -20.13 13.02 10.54
N ALA A 168 -21.21 13.79 10.39
CA ALA A 168 -21.40 15.05 11.13
C ALA A 168 -22.09 14.86 12.50
N GLY A 169 -22.53 13.64 12.84
CA GLY A 169 -23.22 13.31 14.09
C GLY A 169 -22.33 12.92 15.28
N HIS A 170 -21.00 13.07 15.17
CA HIS A 170 -20.07 12.81 16.27
C HIS A 170 -19.22 14.05 16.54
N ASN A 171 -19.84 15.06 17.15
CA ASN A 171 -19.13 16.08 17.93
C ASN A 171 -19.13 15.67 19.40
#